data_AF-A0A0S4LPP0-F1
#
_entry.id   AF-A0A0S4LPP0-F1
#
_cell.length_a   1.000
_cell.length_b   1.000
_cell.length_c   1.000
_cell.angle_alpha   90.00
_cell.angle_beta   90.00
_cell.angle_gamma   90.00
#
_symmetry.space_group_name_H-M   'P 1'
#
loop_
_entity.id
_entity.type
_entity.pdbx_description
1 polymer ?
#
loop_
_entity_poly.entity_id
_entity_poly.type
_entity_poly.pdbx_seq_one_letter_code
_entity_poly.pdbx_strand_id
1 'polypeptide(L)'
;MNSLSRVMAIFVLAIVGLAGSAHEGYLAAGGNPRSAADLKAVLRDLWSGHNFWIRNVALDNTTNNRKALDYAEKSVTANAKQIANVFVPFYGEAASEQLFTLLVKHSGAIKAYSEATVAGSKSRQDAARADYASNAEEIAAFFSGINRYLPKDAVRGLFAAHGAHQFELIKELQEEDYGHEAETWHAMEQHGHAIADTLTAGLEKQFPAKFPSVHVQ
;
A
#
# COMPACT_ATOMS: atom_id res chain seq x y z
N MET A 1 14.58 1.66 -69.57
CA MET A 1 14.70 2.82 -68.65
C MET A 1 13.44 2.86 -67.80
N ASN A 2 13.38 2.10 -66.72
CA ASN A 2 12.27 2.13 -65.76
C ASN A 2 12.84 2.46 -64.40
N SER A 3 12.60 3.68 -63.92
CA SER A 3 13.07 4.15 -62.62
C SER A 3 12.24 3.50 -61.51
N LEU A 4 12.91 2.69 -60.68
CA LEU A 4 12.42 2.30 -59.37
C LEU A 4 12.34 3.56 -58.50
N SER A 5 11.13 4.09 -58.32
CA SER A 5 10.88 5.11 -57.31
C SER A 5 10.82 4.44 -55.94
N ARG A 6 11.89 4.59 -55.16
CA ARG A 6 11.92 4.22 -53.74
C ARG A 6 11.00 5.16 -52.97
N VAL A 7 9.83 4.68 -52.55
CA VAL A 7 9.00 5.38 -51.58
C VAL A 7 9.60 5.17 -50.20
N MET A 8 10.22 6.22 -49.67
CA MET A 8 10.74 6.26 -48.30
C MET A 8 9.57 6.64 -47.38
N ALA A 9 8.94 5.65 -46.75
CA ALA A 9 7.91 5.89 -45.75
C ALA A 9 8.57 6.40 -44.46
N ILE A 10 8.48 7.71 -44.21
CA ILE A 10 8.84 8.32 -42.94
C ILE A 10 7.70 8.03 -41.96
N PHE A 11 7.91 7.09 -41.05
CA PHE A 11 7.04 6.92 -39.88
C PHE A 11 7.29 8.09 -38.93
N VAL A 12 6.36 9.06 -38.92
CA VAL A 12 6.27 10.03 -37.83
C VAL A 12 5.72 9.28 -36.62
N LEU A 13 6.60 8.95 -35.68
CA LEU A 13 6.19 8.49 -34.35
C LEU A 13 5.51 9.68 -33.67
N ALA A 14 4.19 9.73 -33.73
CA ALA A 14 3.42 10.57 -32.82
C ALA A 14 3.63 9.99 -31.42
N ILE A 15 4.47 10.64 -30.62
CA ILE A 15 4.49 10.43 -29.17
C ILE A 15 3.15 10.95 -28.68
N VAL A 16 2.16 10.06 -28.64
CA VAL A 16 1.01 10.21 -27.77
C VAL A 16 1.60 10.18 -26.38
N GLY A 17 1.79 11.37 -25.80
CA GLY A 17 2.04 11.50 -24.38
C GLY A 17 0.91 10.76 -23.68
N LEU A 18 1.20 9.54 -23.23
CA LEU A 18 0.43 8.91 -22.18
C LEU A 18 0.38 9.97 -21.08
N ALA A 19 -0.82 10.49 -20.86
CA ALA A 19 -1.15 11.23 -19.67
C ALA A 19 -0.82 10.30 -18.50
N GLY A 20 0.44 10.38 -18.03
CA GLY A 20 0.81 10.01 -16.69
C GLY A 20 -0.22 10.71 -15.82
N SER A 21 -1.06 9.89 -15.20
CA SER A 21 -2.26 10.31 -14.53
C SER A 21 -1.92 11.46 -13.61
N ALA A 22 -2.80 12.46 -13.51
CA ALA A 22 -2.62 13.66 -12.68
C ALA A 22 -2.23 13.40 -11.19
N HIS A 23 -2.10 12.14 -10.80
CA HIS A 23 -1.65 11.62 -9.51
C HIS A 23 -0.13 11.67 -9.29
N GLU A 24 0.71 11.43 -10.31
CA GLU A 24 2.18 11.55 -10.15
C GLU A 24 2.60 13.00 -9.83
N GLY A 25 1.87 13.97 -10.39
CA GLY A 25 2.05 15.39 -10.08
C GLY A 25 1.56 15.79 -8.68
N TYR A 26 0.67 15.02 -8.05
CA TYR A 26 0.09 15.34 -6.75
C TYR A 26 1.08 15.10 -5.60
N LEU A 27 1.80 13.98 -5.65
CA LEU A 27 2.87 13.66 -4.69
C LEU A 27 4.14 14.49 -4.94
N ALA A 28 4.45 14.81 -6.20
CA ALA A 28 5.60 15.65 -6.55
C ALA A 28 5.41 17.14 -6.16
N ALA A 29 4.17 17.62 -6.01
CA ALA A 29 3.87 19.02 -5.73
C ALA A 29 3.66 19.35 -4.24
N GLY A 30 3.81 18.40 -3.31
CA GLY A 30 3.63 18.65 -1.87
C GLY A 30 2.25 19.22 -1.50
N GLY A 31 1.23 18.96 -2.32
CA GLY A 31 -0.10 19.52 -2.15
C GLY A 31 -0.89 18.74 -1.10
N ASN A 32 -1.31 19.41 -0.03
CA ASN A 32 -2.26 18.83 0.92
C ASN A 32 -3.59 18.48 0.24
N PRO A 33 -4.29 17.40 0.67
CA PRO A 33 -5.67 17.09 0.25
C PRO A 33 -6.56 18.32 0.31
N ARG A 34 -7.19 18.67 -0.81
CA ARG A 34 -8.08 19.84 -0.90
C ARG A 34 -9.48 19.52 -0.35
N SER A 35 -9.80 18.24 -0.19
CA SER A 35 -11.05 17.71 0.38
C SER A 35 -10.84 16.34 1.04
N ALA A 36 -11.82 15.88 1.82
CA ALA A 36 -11.81 14.54 2.40
C ALA A 36 -11.89 13.45 1.32
N ALA A 37 -12.58 13.74 0.20
CA ALA A 37 -12.64 12.86 -0.97
C ALA A 37 -11.26 12.70 -1.63
N ASP A 38 -10.49 13.77 -1.76
CA ASP A 38 -9.13 13.70 -2.31
C ASP A 38 -8.20 12.91 -1.38
N LEU A 39 -8.26 13.15 -0.06
CA LEU A 39 -7.47 12.40 0.91
C LEU A 39 -7.78 10.90 0.85
N LYS A 40 -9.07 10.56 0.79
CA LYS A 40 -9.53 9.19 0.63
C LYS A 40 -8.97 8.55 -0.63
N ALA A 41 -9.02 9.25 -1.76
CA ALA A 41 -8.48 8.75 -3.03
C ALA A 41 -6.96 8.51 -2.95
N VAL A 42 -6.20 9.45 -2.40
CA VAL A 42 -4.75 9.33 -2.22
C VAL A 42 -4.41 8.16 -1.31
N LEU A 43 -5.08 8.02 -0.16
CA LEU A 43 -4.82 6.90 0.74
C LEU A 43 -5.17 5.56 0.09
N ARG A 44 -6.29 5.49 -0.65
CA ARG A 44 -6.65 4.26 -1.38
C ARG A 44 -5.60 3.87 -2.41
N ASP A 45 -5.11 4.82 -3.21
CA ASP A 45 -4.04 4.58 -4.18
C ASP A 45 -2.77 4.07 -3.49
N LEU A 46 -2.37 4.70 -2.39
CA LEU A 46 -1.20 4.29 -1.63
C LEU A 46 -1.35 2.89 -1.02
N TRP A 47 -2.54 2.53 -0.49
CA TRP A 47 -2.82 1.19 0.04
C TRP A 47 -2.89 0.12 -1.07
N SER A 48 -3.44 0.44 -2.24
CA SER A 48 -3.36 -0.44 -3.42
C SER A 48 -1.90 -0.63 -3.87
N GLY A 49 -1.10 0.44 -3.86
CA GLY A 49 0.34 0.36 -4.11
C GLY A 49 1.08 -0.50 -3.07
N HIS A 50 0.70 -0.40 -1.79
CA HIS A 50 1.25 -1.22 -0.72
C HIS A 50 0.99 -2.71 -0.97
N ASN A 51 -0.27 -3.05 -1.27
CA ASN A 51 -0.69 -4.40 -1.60
C ASN A 51 0.08 -4.95 -2.79
N PHE A 52 0.23 -4.15 -3.84
CA PHE A 52 0.97 -4.51 -5.04
C PHE A 52 2.41 -4.87 -4.72
N TRP A 53 3.12 -4.02 -3.97
CA TRP A 53 4.52 -4.28 -3.66
C TRP A 53 4.71 -5.47 -2.72
N ILE A 54 3.81 -5.68 -1.75
CA ILE A 54 3.82 -6.86 -0.87
C ILE A 54 3.59 -8.16 -1.66
N ARG A 55 2.65 -8.15 -2.62
CA ARG A 55 2.44 -9.29 -3.52
C ARG A 55 3.69 -9.61 -4.32
N ASN A 56 4.40 -8.59 -4.83
CA ASN A 56 5.66 -8.80 -5.55
C ASN A 56 6.76 -9.34 -4.63
N VAL A 57 6.88 -8.89 -3.38
CA VAL A 57 7.79 -9.50 -2.40
C VAL A 57 7.49 -10.99 -2.23
N ALA A 58 6.22 -11.37 -2.13
CA ALA A 58 5.82 -12.78 -2.03
C ALA A 58 6.18 -13.56 -3.30
N LEU A 59 5.75 -13.10 -4.46
CA LEU A 59 5.99 -13.74 -5.76
C LEU A 59 7.48 -13.87 -6.12
N ASP A 60 8.25 -12.81 -5.92
CA ASP A 60 9.68 -12.80 -6.24
C ASP A 60 10.48 -13.68 -5.26
N ASN A 61 9.99 -13.83 -4.02
CA ASN A 61 10.57 -14.76 -3.07
C ASN A 61 10.25 -16.22 -3.45
N THR A 62 9.00 -16.56 -3.79
CA THR A 62 8.61 -17.92 -4.19
C THR A 62 9.30 -18.37 -5.47
N THR A 63 9.50 -17.45 -6.42
CA THR A 63 10.21 -17.71 -7.70
C THR A 63 11.74 -17.57 -7.59
N ASN A 64 12.27 -17.26 -6.41
CA ASN A 64 13.70 -17.03 -6.15
C ASN A 64 14.33 -15.95 -7.07
N ASN A 65 13.55 -14.95 -7.49
CA ASN A 65 14.02 -13.83 -8.28
C ASN A 65 14.63 -12.73 -7.37
N ARG A 66 15.87 -12.96 -6.94
CA ARG A 66 16.56 -12.10 -5.95
C ARG A 66 16.65 -10.62 -6.33
N LYS A 67 16.77 -10.30 -7.63
CA LYS A 67 16.87 -8.91 -8.09
C LYS A 67 15.53 -8.19 -8.02
N ALA A 68 14.46 -8.86 -8.45
CA ALA A 68 13.12 -8.29 -8.36
C ALA A 68 12.67 -8.16 -6.89
N LEU A 69 12.99 -9.16 -6.05
CA LEU A 69 12.74 -9.13 -4.61
C LEU A 69 13.39 -7.91 -3.93
N ASP A 70 14.66 -7.63 -4.18
CA ASP A 70 15.35 -6.46 -3.62
C ASP A 70 14.68 -5.14 -4.03
N TYR A 71 14.21 -5.04 -5.27
CA TYR A 71 13.47 -3.87 -5.73
C TYR A 71 12.10 -3.76 -5.06
N ALA A 72 11.36 -4.87 -4.97
CA ALA A 72 10.04 -4.92 -4.34
C ALA A 72 10.12 -4.51 -2.87
N GLU A 73 11.10 -5.00 -2.10
CA GLU A 73 11.30 -4.62 -0.69
C GLU A 73 11.59 -3.13 -0.49
N LYS A 74 12.41 -2.54 -1.38
CA LYS A 74 12.67 -1.09 -1.40
C LYS A 74 11.40 -0.31 -1.72
N SER A 75 10.61 -0.79 -2.67
CA SER A 75 9.34 -0.16 -3.04
C SER A 75 8.29 -0.25 -1.94
N VAL A 76 8.19 -1.37 -1.20
CA VAL A 76 7.36 -1.47 0.01
C VAL A 76 7.77 -0.42 1.03
N THR A 77 9.07 -0.27 1.28
CA THR A 77 9.59 0.72 2.23
C THR A 77 9.29 2.15 1.79
N ALA A 78 9.49 2.46 0.50
CA ALA A 78 9.19 3.78 -0.05
C ALA A 78 7.69 4.10 0.01
N ASN A 79 6.83 3.14 -0.33
CA ASN A 79 5.38 3.28 -0.25
C ASN A 79 4.90 3.44 1.22
N ALA A 80 5.47 2.70 2.16
CA ALA A 80 5.20 2.88 3.60
C ALA A 80 5.55 4.31 4.06
N LYS A 81 6.64 4.89 3.54
CA LYS A 81 7.00 6.28 3.82
C LYS A 81 6.00 7.26 3.21
N GLN A 82 5.50 7.00 2.00
CA GLN A 82 4.46 7.82 1.38
C GLN A 82 3.15 7.79 2.19
N ILE A 83 2.70 6.61 2.63
CA ILE A 83 1.53 6.47 3.51
C ILE A 83 1.72 7.29 4.79
N ALA A 84 2.86 7.14 5.46
CA ALA A 84 3.14 7.89 6.68
C ALA A 84 3.14 9.41 6.45
N ASN A 85 3.71 9.87 5.34
CA ASN A 85 3.80 11.29 5.01
C ASN A 85 2.44 11.96 4.78
N VAL A 86 1.40 11.22 4.43
CA VAL A 86 0.02 11.74 4.36
C VAL A 86 -0.43 12.33 5.71
N PHE A 87 0.13 11.86 6.82
CA PHE A 87 -0.24 12.29 8.18
C PHE A 87 0.53 13.52 8.68
N VAL A 88 1.62 13.94 8.02
CA VAL A 88 2.42 15.11 8.41
C VAL A 88 1.58 16.39 8.57
N PRO A 89 0.64 16.73 7.65
CA PRO A 89 -0.16 17.95 7.77
C PRO A 89 -1.14 17.96 8.96
N PHE A 90 -1.35 16.81 9.62
CA PHE A 90 -2.31 16.61 10.70
C PHE A 90 -1.63 16.45 12.05
N TYR A 91 -0.54 15.69 12.11
CA TYR A 91 0.12 15.31 13.36
C TYR A 91 1.61 15.70 13.42
N GLY A 92 2.18 16.25 12.35
CA GLY A 92 3.59 16.63 12.27
C GLY A 92 4.54 15.48 11.93
N GLU A 93 5.82 15.82 11.73
CA GLU A 93 6.86 14.88 11.27
C GLU A 93 7.11 13.73 12.25
N ALA A 94 7.16 14.01 13.56
CA ALA A 94 7.44 12.98 14.56
C ALA A 94 6.40 11.84 14.54
N ALA A 95 5.11 12.17 14.40
CA ALA A 95 4.06 11.17 14.27
C ALA A 95 4.15 10.39 12.95
N SER A 96 4.52 11.06 11.85
CA SER A 96 4.80 10.40 10.57
C SER A 96 5.96 9.41 10.68
N GLU A 97 7.09 9.78 11.30
CA GLU A 97 8.23 8.86 11.47
C GLU A 97 7.87 7.65 12.36
N GLN A 98 7.07 7.87 13.40
CA GLN A 98 6.59 6.78 14.24
C GLN A 98 5.70 5.83 13.43
N LEU A 99 4.76 6.35 12.63
CA LEU A 99 3.92 5.53 11.77
C LEU A 99 4.75 4.78 10.72
N PHE A 100 5.71 5.45 10.08
CA PHE A 100 6.62 4.83 9.12
C PHE A 100 7.37 3.64 9.74
N THR A 101 7.92 3.82 10.95
CA THR A 101 8.59 2.74 11.69
C THR A 101 7.66 1.55 11.93
N LEU A 102 6.40 1.82 12.31
CA LEU A 102 5.40 0.78 12.52
C LEU A 102 5.04 0.04 11.22
N LEU A 103 4.91 0.74 10.09
CA LEU A 103 4.62 0.13 8.78
C LEU A 103 5.81 -0.65 8.20
N VAL A 104 7.05 -0.25 8.49
CA VAL A 104 8.24 -1.04 8.15
C VAL A 104 8.27 -2.33 8.96
N LYS A 105 8.00 -2.26 10.28
CA LYS A 105 7.87 -3.45 11.13
C LYS A 105 6.76 -4.38 10.64
N HIS A 106 5.62 -3.81 10.25
CA HIS A 106 4.49 -4.52 9.66
C HIS A 106 4.90 -5.35 8.44
N SER A 107 5.53 -4.69 7.47
CA SER A 107 5.99 -5.30 6.23
C SER A 107 7.10 -6.33 6.47
N GLY A 108 7.95 -6.08 7.47
CA GLY A 108 9.00 -7.01 7.89
C GLY A 108 8.45 -8.35 8.40
N ALA A 109 7.35 -8.34 9.16
CA ALA A 109 6.70 -9.57 9.61
C ALA A 109 6.10 -10.37 8.44
N ILE A 110 5.50 -9.69 7.45
CA ILE A 110 5.00 -10.31 6.21
C ILE A 110 6.14 -10.94 5.39
N LYS A 111 7.25 -10.21 5.21
CA LYS A 111 8.46 -10.75 4.57
C LYS A 111 8.97 -11.99 5.30
N ALA A 112 9.09 -11.94 6.63
CA ALA A 112 9.54 -13.08 7.43
C ALA A 112 8.63 -14.32 7.27
N TYR A 113 7.31 -14.09 7.17
CA TYR A 113 6.35 -15.16 6.88
C TYR A 113 6.53 -15.73 5.46
N SER A 114 6.77 -14.88 4.46
CA SER A 114 7.08 -15.30 3.08
C SER A 114 8.35 -16.18 3.03
N GLU A 115 9.44 -15.74 3.65
CA GLU A 115 10.68 -16.51 3.74
C GLU A 115 10.47 -17.85 4.46
N ALA A 116 9.72 -17.85 5.56
CA ALA A 116 9.40 -19.05 6.32
C ALA A 116 8.56 -20.05 5.50
N THR A 117 7.67 -19.53 4.64
CA THR A 117 6.81 -20.33 3.77
C THR A 117 7.62 -21.04 2.68
N VAL A 118 8.50 -20.31 1.97
CA VAL A 118 9.44 -20.92 1.00
C VAL A 118 10.35 -21.95 1.69
N ALA A 119 10.76 -21.70 2.92
CA ALA A 119 11.60 -22.62 3.70
C ALA A 119 10.84 -23.82 4.31
N GLY A 120 9.50 -23.91 4.16
CA GLY A 120 8.68 -24.96 4.77
C GLY A 120 8.70 -24.95 6.31
N SER A 121 9.01 -23.81 6.94
CA SER A 121 9.24 -23.70 8.37
C SER A 121 8.00 -23.19 9.12
N LYS A 122 7.18 -24.12 9.62
CA LYS A 122 5.97 -23.79 10.38
C LYS A 122 6.25 -22.97 11.65
N SER A 123 7.33 -23.29 12.38
CA SER A 123 7.69 -22.53 13.58
C SER A 123 8.05 -21.07 13.26
N ARG A 124 8.75 -20.81 12.14
CA ARG A 124 9.06 -19.44 11.70
C ARG A 124 7.83 -18.71 11.18
N GLN A 125 6.90 -19.42 10.51
CA GLN A 125 5.60 -18.85 10.15
C GLN A 125 4.82 -18.39 11.38
N ASP A 126 4.77 -19.23 12.41
CA ASP A 126 4.02 -18.91 13.65
C ASP A 126 4.67 -17.74 14.40
N ALA A 127 6.01 -17.66 14.43
CA ALA A 127 6.72 -16.51 14.98
C ALA A 127 6.41 -15.21 14.20
N ALA A 128 6.46 -15.24 12.87
CA ALA A 128 6.14 -14.09 12.04
C ALA A 128 4.68 -13.61 12.22
N ARG A 129 3.73 -14.54 12.38
CA ARG A 129 2.33 -14.20 12.70
C ARG A 129 2.20 -13.54 14.07
N ALA A 130 2.95 -14.01 15.07
CA ALA A 130 2.97 -13.38 16.40
C ALA A 130 3.56 -11.97 16.36
N ASP A 131 4.65 -11.78 15.63
CA ASP A 131 5.26 -10.45 15.43
C ASP A 131 4.30 -9.50 14.71
N TYR A 132 3.58 -9.98 13.70
CA TYR A 132 2.56 -9.21 13.00
C TYR A 132 1.41 -8.82 13.94
N ALA A 133 0.89 -9.76 14.73
CA ALA A 133 -0.18 -9.48 15.68
C ALA A 133 0.24 -8.44 16.73
N SER A 134 1.47 -8.54 17.23
CA SER A 134 2.06 -7.54 18.14
C SER A 134 2.19 -6.17 17.47
N ASN A 135 2.63 -6.11 16.22
CA ASN A 135 2.69 -4.86 15.46
C ASN A 135 1.29 -4.27 15.19
N ALA A 136 0.27 -5.08 14.92
CA ALA A 136 -1.10 -4.61 14.75
C ALA A 136 -1.63 -3.96 16.05
N GLU A 137 -1.25 -4.47 17.22
CA GLU A 137 -1.54 -3.83 18.52
C GLU A 137 -0.84 -2.47 18.66
N GLU A 138 0.42 -2.36 18.24
CA GLU A 138 1.18 -1.11 18.29
C GLU A 138 0.59 -0.05 17.34
N ILE A 139 0.23 -0.44 16.11
CA ILE A 139 -0.44 0.45 15.14
C ILE A 139 -1.78 0.92 15.70
N ALA A 140 -2.57 0.01 16.27
CA ALA A 140 -3.84 0.35 16.88
C ALA A 140 -3.68 1.30 18.07
N ALA A 141 -2.68 1.08 18.93
CA ALA A 141 -2.35 1.97 20.04
C ALA A 141 -1.91 3.36 19.54
N PHE A 142 -1.09 3.41 18.50
CA PHE A 142 -0.66 4.68 17.88
C PHE A 142 -1.86 5.49 17.38
N PHE A 143 -2.68 4.92 16.49
CA PHE A 143 -3.80 5.65 15.90
C PHE A 143 -4.86 6.06 16.93
N SER A 144 -5.19 5.18 17.87
CA SER A 144 -6.16 5.50 18.92
C SER A 144 -5.65 6.53 19.92
N GLY A 145 -4.33 6.58 20.15
CA GLY A 145 -3.69 7.57 21.01
C GLY A 145 -3.70 8.98 20.41
N ILE A 146 -3.53 9.11 19.09
CA ILE A 146 -3.50 10.41 18.41
C ILE A 146 -4.87 10.85 17.89
N ASN A 147 -5.81 9.92 17.70
CA ASN A 147 -7.15 10.18 17.15
C ASN A 147 -8.23 9.38 17.87
N ARG A 148 -9.02 10.07 18.72
CA ARG A 148 -10.14 9.47 19.47
C ARG A 148 -11.26 8.88 18.61
N TYR A 149 -11.33 9.21 17.32
CA TYR A 149 -12.30 8.67 16.37
C TYR A 149 -11.83 7.41 15.66
N LEU A 150 -10.62 6.92 16.00
CA LEU A 150 -10.08 5.64 15.57
C LEU A 150 -9.97 4.72 16.79
N PRO A 151 -11.08 4.06 17.23
CA PRO A 151 -11.05 3.16 18.38
C PRO A 151 -10.01 2.06 18.19
N LYS A 152 -9.25 1.75 19.24
CA LYS A 152 -8.15 0.78 19.18
C LYS A 152 -8.59 -0.56 18.58
N ASP A 153 -9.71 -1.12 19.04
CA ASP A 153 -10.20 -2.40 18.54
C ASP A 153 -10.60 -2.39 17.06
N ALA A 154 -11.14 -1.27 16.57
CA ALA A 154 -11.49 -1.12 15.17
C ALA A 154 -10.23 -1.11 14.29
N VAL A 155 -9.21 -0.33 14.68
CA VAL A 155 -7.94 -0.28 13.95
C VAL A 155 -7.22 -1.64 14.02
N ARG A 156 -7.15 -2.25 15.20
CA ARG A 156 -6.56 -3.57 15.38
C ARG A 156 -7.23 -4.62 14.49
N GLY A 157 -8.56 -4.63 14.43
CA GLY A 157 -9.33 -5.56 13.61
C GLY A 157 -9.03 -5.41 12.12
N LEU A 158 -8.94 -4.18 11.62
CA LEU A 158 -8.58 -3.89 10.22
C LEU A 158 -7.19 -4.44 9.88
N PHE A 159 -6.17 -4.13 10.68
CA PHE A 159 -4.82 -4.61 10.41
C PHE A 159 -4.69 -6.12 10.58
N ALA A 160 -5.37 -6.73 11.57
CA ALA A 160 -5.36 -8.18 11.76
C ALA A 160 -5.95 -8.93 10.56
N ALA A 161 -7.09 -8.46 10.04
CA ALA A 161 -7.74 -9.07 8.89
C ALA A 161 -6.96 -8.82 7.59
N HIS A 162 -6.38 -7.63 7.43
CA HIS A 162 -5.46 -7.34 6.32
C HIS A 162 -4.28 -8.32 6.27
N GLY A 163 -3.65 -8.59 7.41
CA GLY A 163 -2.56 -9.56 7.51
C GLY A 163 -2.97 -10.99 7.23
N ALA A 164 -4.18 -11.38 7.65
CA ALA A 164 -4.72 -12.69 7.33
C ALA A 164 -4.81 -12.91 5.81
N HIS A 165 -5.27 -11.89 5.05
CA HIS A 165 -5.27 -11.95 3.58
C HIS A 165 -3.85 -12.07 3.01
N GLN A 166 -2.88 -11.31 3.53
CA GLN A 166 -1.49 -11.39 3.08
C GLN A 166 -0.85 -12.76 3.34
N PHE A 167 -1.14 -13.39 4.48
CA PHE A 167 -0.65 -14.73 4.79
C PHE A 167 -1.24 -15.81 3.89
N GLU A 168 -2.52 -15.69 3.52
CA GLU A 168 -3.16 -16.62 2.59
C GLU A 168 -2.60 -16.43 1.18
N LEU A 169 -2.49 -15.18 0.69
CA LEU A 169 -1.90 -14.86 -0.60
C LEU A 169 -0.48 -15.42 -0.75
N ILE A 170 0.34 -15.33 0.28
CA ILE A 170 1.70 -15.91 0.28
C ILE A 170 1.65 -17.43 0.11
N LYS A 171 0.73 -18.10 0.80
CA LYS A 171 0.57 -19.56 0.72
C LYS A 171 0.06 -19.96 -0.67
N GLU A 172 -0.95 -19.29 -1.19
CA GLU A 172 -1.52 -19.52 -2.53
C GLU A 172 -0.46 -19.34 -3.62
N LEU A 173 0.36 -18.29 -3.53
CA LEU A 173 1.49 -18.09 -4.46
C LEU A 173 2.55 -19.19 -4.35
N GLN A 174 2.82 -19.72 -3.15
CA GLN A 174 3.76 -20.83 -2.95
C GLN A 174 3.20 -22.15 -3.50
N GLU A 175 1.89 -22.34 -3.44
CA GLU A 175 1.17 -23.53 -3.93
C GLU A 175 0.84 -23.43 -5.43
N GLU A 176 1.16 -22.30 -6.08
CA GLU A 176 0.79 -21.97 -7.46
C GLU A 176 -0.74 -21.97 -7.70
N ASP A 177 -1.52 -21.71 -6.64
CA ASP A 177 -2.98 -21.60 -6.69
C ASP A 177 -3.42 -20.19 -7.10
N TYR A 178 -3.18 -19.86 -8.37
CA TYR A 178 -3.52 -18.54 -8.92
C TYR A 178 -5.02 -18.24 -8.96
N GLY A 179 -5.86 -19.28 -8.86
CA GLY A 179 -7.32 -19.12 -8.81
C GLY A 179 -7.75 -18.46 -7.52
N HIS A 180 -7.40 -19.06 -6.38
CA HIS A 180 -7.69 -18.48 -5.07
C HIS A 180 -6.86 -17.21 -4.81
N GLU A 181 -5.62 -17.13 -5.31
CA GLU A 181 -4.81 -15.91 -5.20
C GLU A 181 -5.52 -14.69 -5.80
N ALA A 182 -6.20 -14.85 -6.94
CA ALA A 182 -6.95 -13.75 -7.55
C ALA A 182 -8.16 -13.31 -6.70
N GLU A 183 -8.82 -14.24 -6.02
CA GLU A 183 -9.92 -13.95 -5.09
C GLU A 183 -9.40 -13.24 -3.82
N THR A 184 -8.32 -13.76 -3.23
CA THR A 184 -7.65 -13.17 -2.07
C THR A 184 -7.11 -11.78 -2.40
N TRP A 185 -6.52 -11.58 -3.59
CA TRP A 185 -6.08 -10.28 -4.08
C TRP A 185 -7.24 -9.28 -4.15
N HIS A 186 -8.39 -9.67 -4.69
CA HIS A 186 -9.57 -8.80 -4.73
C HIS A 186 -10.05 -8.39 -3.34
N ALA A 187 -10.11 -9.34 -2.40
CA ALA A 187 -10.46 -9.06 -1.02
C ALA A 187 -9.44 -8.14 -0.34
N MET A 188 -8.15 -8.34 -0.60
CA MET A 188 -7.06 -7.55 -0.04
C MET A 188 -7.09 -6.09 -0.53
N GLU A 189 -7.42 -5.84 -1.81
CA GLU A 189 -7.63 -4.50 -2.36
C GLU A 189 -8.79 -3.78 -1.66
N GLN A 190 -9.93 -4.46 -1.52
CA GLN A 190 -11.08 -3.90 -0.80
C GLN A 190 -10.75 -3.61 0.66
N HIS A 191 -9.96 -4.48 1.32
CA HIS A 191 -9.53 -4.27 2.69
C HIS A 191 -8.59 -3.07 2.82
N GLY A 192 -7.63 -2.92 1.89
CA GLY A 192 -6.77 -1.74 1.81
C GLY A 192 -7.59 -0.45 1.71
N HIS A 193 -8.67 -0.46 0.90
CA HIS A 193 -9.59 0.68 0.83
C HIS A 193 -10.38 0.91 2.12
N ALA A 194 -10.76 -0.14 2.84
CA ALA A 194 -11.42 0.00 4.14
C ALA A 194 -10.50 0.64 5.20
N ILE A 195 -9.20 0.32 5.19
CA ILE A 195 -8.20 0.99 6.03
C ILE A 195 -8.10 2.47 5.63
N ALA A 196 -7.90 2.76 4.34
CA ALA A 196 -7.82 4.12 3.82
C ALA A 196 -9.02 4.98 4.22
N ASP A 197 -10.23 4.44 4.04
CA ASP A 197 -11.49 5.11 4.36
C ASP A 197 -11.64 5.38 5.86
N THR A 198 -11.30 4.39 6.69
CA THR A 198 -11.38 4.51 8.15
C THR A 198 -10.43 5.61 8.65
N LEU A 199 -9.18 5.61 8.17
CA LEU A 199 -8.18 6.61 8.54
C LEU A 199 -8.60 8.02 8.07
N THR A 200 -9.12 8.13 6.85
CA THR A 200 -9.66 9.40 6.32
C THR A 200 -10.81 9.91 7.20
N ALA A 201 -11.78 9.06 7.53
CA ALA A 201 -12.93 9.46 8.34
C ALA A 201 -12.51 9.88 9.76
N GLY A 202 -11.50 9.23 10.34
CA GLY A 202 -10.90 9.65 11.60
C GLY A 202 -10.28 11.04 11.50
N LEU A 203 -9.50 11.30 10.45
CA LEU A 203 -8.88 12.61 10.21
C LEU A 203 -9.92 13.70 9.99
N GLU A 204 -10.96 13.44 9.21
CA GLU A 204 -12.05 14.38 8.94
C GLU A 204 -12.76 14.79 10.23
N LYS A 205 -13.09 13.82 11.09
CA LYS A 205 -13.74 14.08 12.38
C LYS A 205 -12.85 14.84 13.37
N GLN A 206 -11.54 14.61 13.35
CA GLN A 206 -10.61 15.29 14.26
C GLN A 206 -10.24 16.69 13.77
N PHE A 207 -10.13 16.90 12.45
CA PHE A 207 -9.69 18.15 11.85
C PHE A 207 -10.71 18.73 10.86
N PRO A 208 -11.96 19.00 11.27
CA PRO A 208 -13.00 19.46 10.36
C PRO A 208 -12.63 20.75 9.62
N ALA A 209 -11.84 21.64 10.25
CA ALA A 209 -11.36 22.88 9.63
C ALA A 209 -10.40 22.66 8.44
N LYS A 210 -9.77 21.48 8.33
CA LYS A 210 -8.92 21.11 7.18
C LYS A 210 -9.74 20.54 6.01
N PHE A 211 -11.03 20.29 6.20
CA PHE A 211 -11.94 19.75 5.19
C PHE A 211 -13.20 20.62 5.08
N PRO A 212 -13.06 21.91 4.69
CA PRO A 212 -14.21 22.79 4.58
C PRO A 212 -15.19 22.23 3.54
N SER A 213 -16.45 22.08 3.95
CA SER A 213 -17.52 21.70 3.03
C SER A 213 -17.70 22.82 2.00
N VAL A 214 -17.49 22.54 0.72
CA VAL A 214 -17.86 23.46 -0.34
C VAL A 214 -19.38 23.56 -0.35
N HIS A 215 -19.94 24.58 0.30
CA HIS A 215 -21.34 24.94 0.09
C HIS A 215 -21.42 25.56 -1.29
N VAL A 216 -21.84 24.75 -2.27
CA VAL A 216 -22.34 25.29 -3.54
C VAL A 216 -23.69 25.90 -3.21
N GLN A 217 -23.75 27.24 -3.19
CA GLN A 217 -25.01 27.98 -3.21
C GLN A 217 -25.67 27.85 -4.58
#